data_AF-A0A357FWA5-F1
#
_entry.id   AF-A0A357FWA5-F1
#
_cell.length_a   1.000
_cell.length_b   1.000
_cell.length_c   1.000
_cell.angle_alpha   90.00
_cell.angle_beta   90.00
_cell.angle_gamma   90.00
#
_symmetry.space_group_name_H-M   'P 1'
#
loop_
_entity.id
_entity.type
_entity.pdbx_description
1 polymer ?
#
loop_
_entity_poly.entity_id
_entity_poly.type
_entity_poly.pdbx_seq_one_letter_code
_entity_poly.pdbx_strand_id
1 'polypeptide(L)'
;MLFLGMKQFGDFLDSPEGISTNILTDRLKRLEEHGIVDKKSYQDNPVRYEYFLTPAGYALKPILMEIAGWGLTHIEGTKIPSEKELTEIRKRYDRNGK
;
A
#
# COMPACT_ATOMS: atom_id res chain seq x y z
N MET A 1 0.32 -2.76 0.21
CA MET A 1 -0.69 -1.94 -0.50
C MET A 1 -0.13 -0.97 -1.53
N LEU A 2 0.81 -0.07 -1.19
CA LEU A 2 1.43 0.82 -2.20
C LEU A 2 2.18 0.04 -3.30
N PHE A 3 2.91 -1.02 -2.93
CA PHE A 3 3.51 -1.96 -3.88
C PHE A 3 2.49 -2.76 -4.70
N LEU A 4 1.21 -2.77 -4.29
CA LEU A 4 0.10 -3.47 -4.96
C LEU A 4 -0.67 -2.54 -5.92
N GLY A 5 -0.21 -1.30 -6.09
CA GLY A 5 -0.84 -0.31 -6.96
C GLY A 5 -2.01 0.43 -6.33
N MET A 6 -2.24 0.27 -5.01
CA MET A 6 -3.24 1.04 -4.27
C MET A 6 -2.71 2.46 -4.06
N LYS A 7 -3.52 3.45 -4.45
CA LYS A 7 -3.08 4.85 -4.54
C LYS A 7 -3.93 5.76 -3.68
N GLN A 8 -5.19 5.44 -3.43
CA GLN A 8 -6.10 6.34 -2.74
C GLN A 8 -6.23 6.00 -1.26
N PHE A 9 -6.55 7.00 -0.44
CA PHE A 9 -6.77 6.80 1.00
C PHE A 9 -7.89 5.79 1.30
N GLY A 10 -8.96 5.80 0.50
CA GLY A 10 -10.06 4.85 0.59
C GLY A 10 -9.63 3.41 0.32
N ASP A 11 -8.70 3.20 -0.63
CA ASP A 11 -8.18 1.87 -0.94
C ASP A 11 -7.51 1.25 0.30
N PHE A 12 -6.71 2.04 1.02
CA PHE A 12 -6.01 1.57 2.21
C PHE A 12 -6.96 1.25 3.37
N LEU A 13 -8.08 1.97 3.51
CA LEU A 13 -9.10 1.70 4.52
C LEU A 13 -9.89 0.41 4.22
N ASP A 14 -10.20 0.17 2.95
CA ASP A 14 -10.94 -1.02 2.49
C ASP A 14 -10.07 -2.29 2.42
N SER A 15 -8.81 -2.18 2.83
CA SER A 15 -7.88 -3.28 2.82
C SER A 15 -8.21 -4.33 3.88
N PRO A 16 -7.82 -5.60 3.66
CA PRO A 16 -8.05 -6.68 4.62
C PRO A 16 -7.30 -6.49 5.95
N GLU A 17 -6.39 -5.51 6.05
CA GLU A 17 -5.60 -5.22 7.25
C GLU A 17 -6.40 -4.42 8.29
N GLY A 18 -7.54 -3.81 7.92
CA GLY A 18 -8.46 -3.17 8.87
C GLY A 18 -7.83 -2.03 9.69
N ILE A 19 -6.88 -1.30 9.11
CA ILE A 19 -6.15 -0.23 9.80
C ILE A 19 -7.09 0.94 10.07
N SER A 20 -7.13 1.43 11.31
CA SER A 20 -7.94 2.61 11.65
C SER A 20 -7.42 3.87 10.95
N THR A 21 -8.33 4.78 10.58
CA THR A 21 -8.05 6.02 9.85
C THR A 21 -6.90 6.83 10.44
N ASN A 22 -6.85 6.96 11.78
CA ASN A 22 -5.83 7.74 12.47
C ASN A 22 -4.45 7.10 12.34
N ILE A 23 -4.36 5.78 12.45
CA ILE A 23 -3.09 5.04 12.33
C ILE A 23 -2.60 5.04 10.88
N LEU A 24 -3.50 4.88 9.91
CA LEU A 24 -3.14 4.95 8.50
C LEU A 24 -2.59 6.34 8.14
N THR A 25 -3.26 7.40 8.61
CA THR A 25 -2.84 8.79 8.38
C THR A 25 -1.44 9.04 8.96
N ASP A 26 -1.21 8.64 10.21
CA ASP A 26 0.10 8.77 10.86
C ASP A 26 1.21 8.03 10.10
N ARG A 27 0.93 6.79 9.68
CA ARG A 27 1.90 5.99 8.91
C ARG A 27 2.22 6.62 7.56
N LEU A 28 1.22 7.04 6.79
CA LEU A 28 1.44 7.69 5.49
C LEU A 28 2.23 8.99 5.65
N LYS A 29 1.92 9.79 6.68
CA LYS A 29 2.66 11.02 6.99
C LYS A 29 4.13 10.73 7.31
N ARG A 30 4.42 9.72 8.14
CA ARG A 30 5.79 9.33 8.46
C ARG A 30 6.56 8.82 7.24
N LEU A 31 5.90 8.05 6.37
CA LEU A 31 6.50 7.60 5.12
C LEU A 31 6.78 8.76 4.15
N GLU A 32 5.92 9.79 4.13
CA GLU A 32 6.14 11.04 3.39
C GLU A 32 7.33 11.83 3.96
N GLU A 33 7.38 12.02 5.29
CA GLU A 33 8.48 12.69 6.00
C GLU A 33 9.84 12.01 5.77
N HIS A 34 9.85 10.68 5.63
CA HIS A 34 11.05 9.90 5.31
C HIS A 34 11.35 9.77 3.81
N GLY A 35 10.55 10.41 2.94
CA GLY A 35 10.76 10.38 1.49
C GLY A 35 10.58 9.01 0.85
N ILE A 36 9.83 8.11 1.50
CA ILE A 36 9.49 6.76 1.01
C ILE A 36 8.23 6.83 0.13
N VAL A 37 7.30 7.70 0.50
CA VAL A 37 6.04 7.94 -0.20
C VAL A 37 5.95 9.41 -0.58
N ASP A 38 5.33 9.69 -1.72
CA ASP A 38 4.94 11.03 -2.13
C ASP A 38 3.42 11.08 -2.32
N LYS A 39 2.82 12.27 -2.21
CA LYS A 39 1.38 12.47 -2.43
C LYS A 39 1.15 13.52 -3.51
N LYS A 40 0.18 13.25 -4.39
CA LYS A 40 -0.23 14.18 -5.45
C LYS A 40 -1.73 14.42 -5.39
N SER A 41 -2.14 15.69 -5.43
CA SER A 41 -3.56 16.00 -5.61
C SER A 41 -3.99 15.65 -7.05
N TYR A 42 -5.13 14.99 -7.18
CA TYR A 42 -5.70 14.65 -8.50
C TYR A 42 -7.09 15.27 -8.71
N GLN A 43 -7.68 15.79 -7.65
CA GLN A 43 -8.95 16.50 -7.65
C GLN A 43 -8.84 17.61 -6.61
N ASP A 44 -9.27 18.83 -6.96
CA ASP A 44 -9.15 19.99 -6.07
C ASP A 44 -10.45 20.31 -5.31
N ASN A 45 -11.58 19.69 -5.67
CA ASN A 45 -12.86 19.97 -5.03
C ASN A 45 -13.81 18.75 -4.98
N PRO A 46 -14.02 18.10 -3.81
CA PRO A 46 -13.14 18.15 -2.63
C PRO A 46 -11.73 17.68 -2.97
N VAL A 47 -10.72 18.18 -2.25
CA VAL A 47 -9.32 17.81 -2.49
C VAL A 47 -9.13 16.31 -2.25
N ARG A 48 -8.59 15.60 -3.25
CA ARG A 48 -8.25 14.18 -3.13
C ARG A 48 -6.80 13.94 -3.52
N TYR A 49 -6.17 13.03 -2.78
CA TYR A 49 -4.76 12.69 -2.94
C TYR A 49 -4.59 11.24 -3.38
N GLU A 50 -3.62 11.04 -4.26
CA GLU A 50 -3.03 9.74 -4.54
C GLU A 50 -1.62 9.67 -3.93
N TYR A 51 -1.27 8.51 -3.40
CA TYR A 51 0.01 8.20 -2.78
C TYR A 51 0.82 7.27 -3.69
N PHE A 52 2.11 7.55 -3.81
CA PHE A 52 3.02 6.81 -4.68
C PHE A 52 4.33 6.53 -3.96
N LEU A 53 4.98 5.41 -4.28
CA LEU A 53 6.33 5.15 -3.81
C LEU A 53 7.31 6.06 -4.55
N THR A 54 8.22 6.66 -3.82
CA THR A 54 9.39 7.34 -4.40
C THR A 54 10.40 6.30 -4.90
N PRO A 55 11.44 6.69 -5.64
CA PRO A 55 12.54 5.79 -5.97
C PRO A 55 13.15 5.10 -4.74
N ALA A 56 13.28 5.83 -3.62
CA ALA A 56 13.75 5.28 -2.36
C ALA A 56 12.75 4.27 -1.78
N GLY A 57 11.45 4.54 -1.89
CA GLY A 57 10.42 3.58 -1.48
C GLY A 57 10.43 2.30 -2.29
N TYR A 58 10.59 2.39 -3.63
CA TYR A 58 10.73 1.20 -4.47
C TYR A 58 11.98 0.37 -4.12
N ALA A 59 13.07 1.02 -3.70
CA ALA A 59 14.30 0.35 -3.29
C ALA A 59 14.16 -0.51 -2.02
N LEU A 60 13.08 -0.34 -1.24
CA LEU A 60 12.78 -1.19 -0.07
C LEU A 60 12.21 -2.57 -0.43
N LYS A 61 11.74 -2.75 -1.68
CA LYS A 61 11.12 -4.00 -2.14
C LYS A 61 11.92 -5.26 -1.80
N PRO A 62 13.23 -5.39 -2.13
CA PRO A 62 13.98 -6.61 -1.82
C PRO A 62 14.02 -6.91 -0.32
N ILE A 63 14.18 -5.90 0.55
CA ILE A 63 14.21 -6.09 2.00
C ILE A 63 12.87 -6.64 2.50
N LEU A 64 11.76 -6.10 2.01
CA LEU A 64 10.42 -6.58 2.37
C LEU A 64 10.19 -8.02 1.92
N MET A 65 10.72 -8.41 0.75
CA MET A 65 10.65 -9.78 0.26
C MET A 65 11.44 -10.76 1.14
N GLU A 66 12.63 -10.37 1.61
CA GLU A 66 13.42 -11.18 2.54
C GLU A 66 12.70 -11.38 3.88
N ILE A 67 12.12 -10.32 4.44
CA ILE A 67 11.33 -10.40 5.68
C ILE A 67 10.12 -11.34 5.49
N ALA A 68 9.43 -11.21 4.35
CA ALA A 68 8.30 -12.08 4.03
C ALA A 68 8.73 -13.54 3.85
N GLY A 69 9.86 -13.80 3.19
CA GLY A 69 10.43 -15.14 3.04
C GLY A 69 10.83 -15.78 4.36
N TRP A 70 11.43 -14.99 5.26
CA TRP A 70 11.73 -15.42 6.63
C TRP A 70 10.44 -15.80 7.38
N GLY A 71 9.41 -14.96 7.31
CA GLY A 71 8.11 -15.21 7.95
C GLY A 71 7.42 -16.48 7.43
N LEU A 72 7.45 -16.71 6.12
CA LEU A 72 6.93 -17.96 5.52
C LEU A 72 7.63 -19.21 6.05
N THR A 73 8.91 -19.10 6.40
CA THR A 73 9.71 -20.24 6.86
C THR A 73 9.51 -20.52 8.35
N HIS A 74 9.30 -19.47 9.16
CA HIS A 74 9.38 -19.57 10.63
C HIS A 74 8.07 -19.28 11.36
N ILE A 75 7.06 -18.71 10.70
CA ILE A 75 5.78 -18.35 11.31
C ILE A 75 4.67 -19.16 10.63
N GLU A 76 4.13 -20.14 11.35
CA GLU A 76 3.01 -20.94 10.88
C GLU A 76 1.78 -20.08 10.56
N GLY A 77 1.09 -20.42 9.46
CA GLY A 77 -0.08 -19.68 9.01
C GLY A 77 0.24 -18.39 8.22
N THR A 78 1.51 -18.02 8.07
CA THR A 78 1.91 -16.92 7.18
C THR A 78 1.55 -17.23 5.74
N LYS A 79 0.91 -16.28 5.06
CA LYS A 79 0.57 -16.37 3.64
C LYS A 79 1.03 -15.12 2.94
N ILE A 80 1.79 -15.29 1.86
CA ILE A 80 1.98 -14.23 0.88
C ILE A 80 0.87 -14.41 -0.16
N PRO A 81 0.06 -13.38 -0.44
CA PRO A 81 -0.93 -13.46 -1.50
C PRO A 81 -0.24 -13.80 -2.82
N SER A 82 -0.78 -14.78 -3.53
CA SER A 82 -0.27 -15.16 -4.86
C SER A 82 -0.42 -14.01 -5.86
N GLU A 83 0.36 -14.05 -6.94
CA GLU A 83 0.27 -13.05 -8.02
C GLU A 83 -1.15 -12.93 -8.59
N LYS A 84 -1.90 -14.04 -8.62
CA LYS A 84 -3.32 -14.06 -9.02
C LYS A 84 -4.19 -13.28 -8.02
N GLU A 85 -4.01 -13.49 -6.72
CA GLU A 85 -4.74 -12.76 -5.69
C GLU A 85 -4.39 -11.27 -5.70
N LEU A 86 -3.11 -10.93 -5.87
CA LEU A 86 -2.66 -9.53 -6.02
C LEU A 86 -3.26 -8.85 -7.26
N THR A 87 -3.36 -9.59 -8.37
CA THR A 87 -3.98 -9.12 -9.61
C THR A 87 -5.48 -8.89 -9.42
N GLU A 88 -6.19 -9.79 -8.73
CA GLU A 88 -7.62 -9.64 -8.46
C GLU A 88 -7.91 -8.50 -7.47
N ILE A 89 -7.07 -8.33 -6.45
CA ILE A 89 -7.08 -7.17 -5.55
C ILE A 89 -6.93 -5.89 -6.40
N ARG A 90 -5.91 -5.81 -7.25
CA ARG A 90 -5.67 -4.65 -8.12
C ARG A 90 -6.85 -4.35 -9.05
N LYS A 91 -7.40 -5.37 -9.73
CA LYS A 91 -8.59 -5.22 -10.60
C LYS A 91 -9.83 -4.77 -9.84
N ARG A 92 -9.99 -5.16 -8.57
CA ARG A 92 -11.10 -4.70 -7.74
C ARG A 92 -11.00 -3.19 -7.48
N TYR A 93 -9.80 -2.69 -7.22
CA TYR A 93 -9.58 -1.26 -6.98
C TYR A 93 -9.60 -0.43 -8.28
N ASP A 94 -8.97 -0.92 -9.36
CA ASP A 94 -9.00 -0.24 -10.67
C ASP A 94 -10.43 -0.08 -11.22
N ARG A 95 -11.37 -0.97 -10.84
CA ARG A 95 -12.80 -0.88 -11.23
C ARG A 95 -13.63 0.07 -10.38
N ASN A 96 -13.23 0.35 -9.14
CA ASN A 96 -13.94 1.25 -8.23
C ASN A 96 -13.48 2.72 -8.35
N GLY A 97 -12.36 2.97 -9.04
CA GLY A 97 -11.78 4.30 -9.25
C GLY A 97 -12.29 5.06 -10.49
N LYS A 98 -13.45 4.70 -11.05
CA LYS A 98 -14.06 5.38 -12.21
C LYS A 98 -15.37 6.06 -11.88
#